data_AF-A0A7S4S8W9-F1
#
_entry.id   AF-A0A7S4S8W9-F1
#
_cell.length_a   1.000
_cell.length_b   1.000
_cell.length_c   1.000
_cell.angle_alpha   90.00
_cell.angle_beta   90.00
_cell.angle_gamma   90.00
#
_symmetry.space_group_name_H-M   'P 1'
#
loop_
_entity.id
_entity.type
_entity.pdbx_description
1 polymer ?
#
loop_
_entity_poly.entity_id
_entity_poly.type
_entity_poly.pdbx_seq_one_letter_code
_entity_poly.pdbx_strand_id
1 'polypeptide(L)'
;MKEKHAAMPTNMWYENLLIGSINQKRVTENNRAYTIPYIVDFAGPIPGIRVQFPHKVASDTIVQMATVPKYGLTLGTAFKDNKREGDNFVESAYVLDGEYPPNQLGLGLRWSRTGGELGNGNEEEGGYPTMKTSVLRGIPYVTMKYSKGMKAVLSAEVPLAGSLVIDNGNNPANLHCGVINKDGTTSRDETNVAIKTARVEREVSLTFQESDFTWLIFFNRPVSVECFRGVKDPNAPPLPPGVVDSTVQSLFELHVVDYDIDPLIVRAALSNNCTSGLNALYCAGGEPRRQTHLGDLLRSHSDIYPAHPEIRYEFPSGSFLQDTVANHALIHFDWKPRSMREDTAILRSRTDINLSRDPKEGRSTEMLAYALPHHADSIQQAVGSSNSETGFCSEGLHGRACLIRGNKWVMKEDLGGHPSFVAIRPPHHDIIPSLADAISSDIHFSLPDYFMAGAGDTYFSGKMLAKLGRIIVIASELRGLSATPDSDSFDIDDPSECELKRIVEASKNASLPSDEVMTAAIARLRSAVEVWLNGTAEAKFLYDDGWGGVVNCGCSFNEGTQHCDNQYPDCPAFSDPGLNFGN
;
A
#
# COMPACT_ATOMS: atom_id res chain seq x y z
N MET A 1 -33.59 0.90 -4.10
CA MET A 1 -32.39 1.41 -4.79
C MET A 1 -31.22 0.62 -4.23
N LYS A 2 -30.53 -0.19 -5.04
CA LYS A 2 -29.28 -0.83 -4.59
C LYS A 2 -28.31 0.30 -4.25
N GLU A 3 -27.71 0.30 -3.06
CA GLU A 3 -26.62 1.22 -2.75
C GLU A 3 -25.58 1.10 -3.86
N LYS A 4 -25.27 2.21 -4.52
CA LYS A 4 -24.16 2.23 -5.47
C LYS A 4 -22.91 2.03 -4.64
N HIS A 5 -22.37 0.81 -4.65
CA HIS A 5 -21.05 0.55 -4.09
C HIS A 5 -20.05 1.48 -4.78
N ALA A 6 -19.17 2.12 -4.00
CA ALA A 6 -18.07 2.90 -4.55
C ALA A 6 -17.18 1.97 -5.38
N ALA A 7 -16.56 2.51 -6.44
CA ALA A 7 -15.61 1.75 -7.24
C ALA A 7 -14.49 1.18 -6.35
N MET A 8 -14.15 -0.09 -6.57
CA MET A 8 -13.10 -0.78 -5.83
C MET A 8 -11.75 -0.38 -6.43
N PRO A 9 -10.76 -0.02 -5.60
CA PRO A 9 -9.48 0.44 -6.14
C PRO A 9 -8.68 -0.75 -6.68
N THR A 10 -8.22 -0.64 -7.92
CA THR A 10 -7.29 -1.55 -8.58
C THR A 10 -5.88 -0.96 -8.59
N ASN A 11 -4.87 -1.77 -8.91
CA ASN A 11 -3.47 -1.34 -9.05
C ASN A 11 -2.88 -0.70 -7.78
N MET A 12 -3.44 -1.06 -6.62
CA MET A 12 -2.98 -0.59 -5.32
C MET A 12 -1.93 -1.51 -4.74
N TRP A 13 -1.02 -0.96 -3.92
CA TRP A 13 0.02 -1.75 -3.25
C TRP A 13 -0.53 -2.85 -2.32
N TYR A 14 -1.81 -2.78 -1.94
CA TYR A 14 -2.54 -3.75 -1.12
C TYR A 14 -3.56 -4.59 -1.91
N GLU A 15 -3.59 -4.53 -3.24
CA GLU A 15 -4.62 -5.17 -4.08
C GLU A 15 -4.74 -6.69 -3.85
N ASN A 16 -3.63 -7.38 -3.60
CA ASN A 16 -3.64 -8.80 -3.24
C ASN A 16 -4.46 -9.11 -1.97
N LEU A 17 -4.60 -8.14 -1.06
CA LEU A 17 -5.43 -8.28 0.12
C LEU A 17 -6.91 -8.13 -0.24
N LEU A 18 -7.26 -7.21 -1.14
CA LEU A 18 -8.62 -7.04 -1.64
C LEU A 18 -9.09 -8.31 -2.35
N ILE A 19 -8.30 -8.82 -3.30
CA ILE A 19 -8.62 -10.05 -4.05
C ILE A 19 -8.82 -11.24 -3.10
N GLY A 20 -7.98 -11.33 -2.05
CA GLY A 20 -8.10 -12.35 -1.00
C GLY A 20 -9.45 -12.31 -0.27
N SER A 21 -9.98 -11.11 0.00
CA SER A 21 -11.27 -10.94 0.68
C SER A 21 -12.48 -11.33 -0.16
N ILE A 22 -12.39 -11.20 -1.50
CA ILE A 22 -13.52 -11.41 -2.40
C ILE A 22 -13.63 -12.87 -2.83
N ASN A 23 -12.48 -13.51 -3.14
CA ASN A 23 -12.47 -14.74 -3.93
C ASN A 23 -12.07 -16.00 -3.15
N GLN A 24 -11.53 -15.89 -1.93
CA GLN A 24 -10.88 -17.03 -1.28
C GLN A 24 -11.55 -17.43 0.04
N LYS A 25 -12.03 -18.68 0.08
CA LYS A 25 -12.39 -19.36 1.35
C LYS A 25 -11.19 -19.60 2.26
N ARG A 26 -9.97 -19.53 1.72
CA ARG A 26 -8.72 -19.77 2.45
C ARG A 26 -7.66 -18.78 2.01
N VAL A 27 -7.17 -17.99 2.96
CA VAL A 27 -6.07 -17.05 2.72
C VAL A 27 -4.76 -17.82 2.55
N THR A 28 -3.92 -17.35 1.63
CA THR A 28 -2.61 -17.91 1.31
C THR A 28 -1.50 -16.87 1.47
N GLU A 29 -0.24 -17.28 1.42
CA GLU A 29 0.91 -16.36 1.47
C GLU A 29 0.98 -15.42 0.28
N ASN A 30 0.22 -15.69 -0.79
CA ASN A 30 0.12 -14.81 -1.95
C ASN A 30 -0.68 -13.53 -1.63
N ASN A 31 -1.53 -13.57 -0.60
CA ASN A 31 -2.31 -12.41 -0.13
C ASN A 31 -1.45 -11.55 0.79
N ARG A 32 -0.37 -10.99 0.22
CA ARG A 32 0.61 -10.19 0.95
C ARG A 32 0.75 -8.79 0.38
N ALA A 33 1.10 -7.84 1.24
CA ALA A 33 1.35 -6.45 0.88
C ALA A 33 2.60 -5.91 1.58
N TYR A 34 3.37 -5.08 0.87
CA TYR A 34 4.54 -4.40 1.43
C TYR A 34 4.12 -3.04 2.00
N THR A 35 4.00 -2.94 3.32
CA THR A 35 3.53 -1.75 4.03
C THR A 35 4.65 -0.76 4.34
N ILE A 36 5.90 -1.20 4.40
CA ILE A 36 7.05 -0.43 4.94
C ILE A 36 6.90 -0.18 6.47
N PRO A 37 7.81 -0.71 7.31
CA PRO A 37 8.97 -1.51 6.93
C PRO A 37 8.61 -2.98 6.69
N TYR A 38 7.36 -3.36 6.96
CA TYR A 38 6.94 -4.76 6.98
C TYR A 38 6.39 -5.25 5.65
N ILE A 39 6.42 -6.57 5.48
CA ILE A 39 5.50 -7.29 4.60
C ILE A 39 4.46 -7.94 5.51
N VAL A 40 3.18 -7.78 5.18
CA VAL A 40 2.07 -8.39 5.92
C VAL A 40 1.34 -9.40 5.04
N ASP A 41 0.90 -10.49 5.65
CA ASP A 41 -0.02 -11.48 5.05
C ASP A 41 -0.97 -12.04 6.13
N PHE A 42 -1.82 -13.00 5.77
CA PHE A 42 -2.77 -13.62 6.72
C PHE A 42 -2.71 -15.15 6.69
N ALA A 43 -1.55 -15.69 6.31
CA ALA A 43 -1.27 -17.12 6.25
C ALA A 43 -0.46 -17.58 7.48
N GLY A 44 -0.72 -16.96 8.64
CA GLY A 44 -0.06 -17.31 9.89
C GLY A 44 -0.60 -18.58 10.57
N PRO A 45 0.01 -19.01 11.68
CA PRO A 45 -0.42 -20.19 12.46
C PRO A 45 -1.82 -20.04 13.09
N ILE A 46 -2.35 -18.83 13.18
CA ILE A 46 -3.70 -18.49 13.65
C ILE A 46 -4.34 -17.46 12.70
N PRO A 47 -5.69 -17.32 12.67
CA PRO A 47 -6.37 -16.28 11.92
C PRO A 47 -5.98 -14.93 12.46
N GLY A 48 -5.68 -14.02 11.55
CA GLY A 48 -5.24 -12.67 11.88
C GLY A 48 -4.15 -12.22 10.93
N ILE A 49 -3.42 -11.19 11.32
CA ILE A 49 -2.38 -10.56 10.51
C ILE A 49 -1.01 -11.06 10.93
N ARG A 50 -0.25 -11.63 9.99
CA ARG A 50 1.16 -11.99 10.15
C ARG A 50 2.03 -10.87 9.61
N VAL A 51 2.97 -10.41 10.43
CA VAL A 51 3.88 -9.31 10.12
C VAL A 51 5.29 -9.84 10.03
N GLN A 52 5.95 -9.57 8.91
CA GLN A 52 7.29 -10.04 8.60
C GLN A 52 8.23 -8.87 8.35
N PHE A 53 9.46 -8.97 8.86
CA PHE A 53 10.52 -8.03 8.54
C PHE A 53 11.33 -8.55 7.34
N PRO A 54 11.28 -7.86 6.19
CA PRO A 54 11.93 -8.34 4.99
C PRO A 54 13.45 -8.12 5.05
N HIS A 55 14.19 -8.90 4.27
CA HIS A 55 15.60 -8.68 3.99
C HIS A 55 15.81 -8.55 2.47
N LYS A 56 16.87 -7.85 2.08
CA LYS A 56 17.23 -7.66 0.68
C LYS A 56 18.06 -8.84 0.21
N VAL A 57 17.62 -9.50 -0.87
CA VAL A 57 18.41 -10.50 -1.60
C VAL A 57 18.81 -9.87 -2.92
N ALA A 58 20.10 -9.86 -3.21
CA ALA A 58 20.66 -9.29 -4.43
C ALA A 58 21.61 -10.28 -5.09
N SER A 59 21.53 -10.35 -6.40
CA SER A 59 22.46 -11.06 -7.29
C SER A 59 22.75 -10.16 -8.50
N ASP A 60 23.44 -10.70 -9.50
CA ASP A 60 23.69 -10.05 -10.79
C ASP A 60 22.43 -9.80 -11.63
N THR A 61 21.37 -10.58 -11.42
CA THR A 61 20.15 -10.58 -12.25
C THR A 61 18.89 -10.15 -11.51
N ILE A 62 18.90 -10.19 -10.17
CA ILE A 62 17.72 -9.88 -9.36
C ILE A 62 18.09 -9.11 -8.10
N VAL A 63 17.28 -8.11 -7.78
CA VAL A 63 17.20 -7.47 -6.46
C VAL A 63 15.76 -7.59 -5.98
N GLN A 64 15.55 -8.29 -4.86
CA GLN A 64 14.22 -8.52 -4.31
C GLN A 64 14.20 -8.37 -2.78
N MET A 65 13.03 -8.04 -2.24
CA MET A 65 12.76 -8.23 -0.81
C MET A 65 12.25 -9.65 -0.62
N ALA A 66 12.92 -10.41 0.24
CA ALA A 66 12.47 -11.72 0.68
C ALA A 66 12.13 -11.68 2.17
N THR A 67 11.34 -12.65 2.61
CA THR A 67 11.04 -12.89 4.02
C THR A 67 11.35 -14.33 4.36
N VAL A 68 11.50 -14.61 5.64
CA VAL A 68 11.49 -15.96 6.19
C VAL A 68 10.16 -16.10 6.92
N PRO A 69 9.13 -16.75 6.34
CA PRO A 69 7.76 -16.71 6.88
C PRO A 69 7.66 -17.03 8.38
N LYS A 70 8.39 -18.07 8.83
CA LYS A 70 8.43 -18.48 10.25
C LYS A 70 8.98 -17.43 11.22
N TYR A 71 9.68 -16.40 10.75
CA TYR A 71 10.18 -15.30 11.59
C TYR A 71 9.15 -14.20 11.80
N GLY A 72 7.97 -14.31 11.16
CA GLY A 72 6.87 -13.39 11.36
C GLY A 72 6.21 -13.54 12.73
N LEU A 73 5.52 -12.47 13.15
CA LEU A 73 4.65 -12.46 14.32
C LEU A 73 3.21 -12.32 13.84
N THR A 74 2.32 -13.20 14.30
CA THR A 74 0.89 -13.13 13.98
C THR A 74 0.09 -12.57 15.15
N LEU A 75 -0.68 -11.52 14.90
CA LEU A 75 -1.70 -11.00 15.81
C LEU A 75 -3.06 -11.50 15.36
N GLY A 76 -3.71 -12.28 16.21
CA GLY A 76 -4.90 -13.03 15.83
C GLY A 76 -5.73 -13.50 17.00
N THR A 77 -6.44 -14.60 16.81
CA THR A 77 -7.28 -15.26 17.82
C THR A 77 -7.11 -16.77 17.76
N ALA A 78 -7.25 -17.48 18.88
CA ALA A 78 -7.14 -18.94 18.91
C ALA A 78 -8.39 -19.61 18.30
N PHE A 79 -8.15 -20.63 17.47
CA PHE A 79 -9.17 -21.37 16.73
C PHE A 79 -10.01 -22.37 17.56
N LYS A 80 -9.54 -22.79 18.75
CA LYS A 80 -10.00 -24.05 19.38
C LYS A 80 -9.98 -24.00 20.92
N ASP A 81 -10.87 -23.24 21.53
CA ASP A 81 -11.24 -23.53 22.93
C ASP A 81 -12.37 -24.60 22.89
N ASN A 82 -11.95 -25.87 22.78
CA ASN A 82 -12.75 -27.11 22.81
C ASN A 82 -13.63 -27.41 21.58
N LYS A 83 -13.27 -28.48 20.85
CA LYS A 83 -14.09 -29.08 19.79
C LYS A 83 -15.36 -29.71 20.37
N ARG A 84 -16.40 -28.93 20.70
CA ARG A 84 -17.74 -29.50 20.61
C ARG A 84 -18.17 -29.41 19.15
N GLU A 85 -18.61 -30.55 18.65
CA GLU A 85 -19.15 -30.71 17.31
C GLU A 85 -20.31 -29.71 17.15
N GLY A 86 -20.11 -28.64 16.35
CA GLY A 86 -21.07 -27.54 16.17
C GLY A 86 -20.65 -26.14 16.64
N ASP A 87 -19.46 -25.96 17.23
CA ASP A 87 -19.01 -24.64 17.68
C ASP A 87 -18.55 -23.72 16.54
N ASN A 88 -18.96 -22.45 16.60
CA ASN A 88 -18.65 -21.40 15.62
C ASN A 88 -17.14 -21.09 15.59
N PHE A 89 -16.47 -21.41 14.47
CA PHE A 89 -15.05 -21.10 14.25
C PHE A 89 -14.87 -19.69 13.67
N VAL A 90 -13.78 -19.01 14.01
CA VAL A 90 -13.38 -17.80 13.27
C VAL A 90 -12.82 -18.26 11.93
N GLU A 91 -13.36 -17.79 10.81
CA GLU A 91 -12.79 -18.14 9.51
C GLU A 91 -11.36 -17.60 9.40
N SER A 92 -10.48 -18.34 8.72
CA SER A 92 -9.20 -17.76 8.29
C SER A 92 -9.40 -16.60 7.30
N ALA A 93 -10.55 -16.59 6.61
CA ALA A 93 -10.94 -15.53 5.70
C ALA A 93 -11.30 -14.24 6.44
N TYR A 94 -10.95 -13.12 5.84
CA TYR A 94 -11.32 -11.79 6.28
C TYR A 94 -12.19 -11.12 5.23
N VAL A 95 -12.95 -10.11 5.66
CA VAL A 95 -13.71 -9.22 4.78
C VAL A 95 -13.22 -7.78 4.94
N LEU A 96 -13.60 -6.91 4.01
CA LEU A 96 -13.34 -5.47 4.16
C LEU A 96 -14.12 -4.92 5.35
N ASP A 97 -13.46 -4.09 6.14
CA ASP A 97 -14.09 -3.38 7.24
C ASP A 97 -14.80 -2.13 6.71
N GLY A 98 -16.13 -2.07 6.84
CA GLY A 98 -16.93 -0.95 6.35
C GLY A 98 -16.61 0.38 7.05
N GLU A 99 -16.11 0.34 8.29
CA GLU A 99 -15.64 1.53 9.00
C GLU A 99 -14.39 2.14 8.36
N TYR A 100 -13.55 1.31 7.76
CA TYR A 100 -12.30 1.72 7.12
C TYR A 100 -12.28 1.20 5.67
N PRO A 101 -12.96 1.91 4.75
CA PRO A 101 -12.94 1.54 3.34
C PRO A 101 -11.52 1.69 2.76
N PRO A 102 -11.19 0.93 1.69
CA PRO A 102 -9.94 1.11 0.97
C PRO A 102 -9.73 2.58 0.52
N ASN A 103 -8.51 3.10 0.68
CA ASN A 103 -8.11 4.45 0.27
C ASN A 103 -6.63 4.48 -0.17
N GLN A 104 -6.11 5.63 -0.61
CA GLN A 104 -4.75 5.70 -1.17
C GLN A 104 -3.64 5.22 -0.21
N LEU A 105 -3.88 5.24 1.11
CA LEU A 105 -2.90 4.90 2.15
C LEU A 105 -3.07 3.49 2.71
N GLY A 106 -4.18 2.81 2.44
CA GLY A 106 -4.41 1.45 2.93
C GLY A 106 -5.87 1.03 2.99
N LEU A 107 -6.16 -0.01 3.77
CA LEU A 107 -7.49 -0.59 3.92
C LEU A 107 -7.71 -1.18 5.32
N GLY A 108 -8.96 -1.48 5.64
CA GLY A 108 -9.37 -2.11 6.90
C GLY A 108 -9.92 -3.49 6.63
N LEU A 109 -9.57 -4.43 7.50
CA LEU A 109 -9.99 -5.83 7.40
C LEU A 109 -10.63 -6.27 8.71
N ARG A 110 -11.62 -7.15 8.59
CA ARG A 110 -12.40 -7.68 9.70
C ARG A 110 -12.52 -9.19 9.63
N TRP A 111 -12.41 -9.84 10.77
CA TRP A 111 -12.75 -11.25 10.99
C TRP A 111 -13.95 -11.35 11.94
N SER A 112 -14.81 -12.34 11.71
CA SER A 112 -15.94 -12.68 12.58
C SER A 112 -16.08 -14.18 12.74
N ARG A 113 -16.79 -14.63 13.79
CA ARG A 113 -17.18 -16.04 13.94
C ARG A 113 -18.19 -16.45 12.85
N THR A 114 -18.02 -17.66 12.31
CA THR A 114 -18.97 -18.32 11.39
C THR A 114 -20.34 -18.48 12.05
N GLY A 115 -21.41 -18.39 11.25
CA GLY A 115 -22.78 -18.66 11.69
C GLY A 115 -23.69 -17.43 11.80
N GLY A 116 -23.13 -16.23 11.82
CA GLY A 116 -23.88 -15.03 11.43
C GLY A 116 -23.79 -14.88 9.92
N GLU A 117 -24.92 -14.89 9.22
CA GLU A 117 -24.92 -14.35 7.85
C GLU A 117 -24.22 -12.98 7.90
N LEU A 118 -23.26 -12.74 7.01
CA LEU A 118 -22.60 -11.45 6.80
C LEU A 118 -23.61 -10.45 6.21
N GLY A 119 -24.72 -10.23 6.91
CA GLY A 119 -25.75 -9.29 6.57
C GLY A 119 -25.20 -7.88 6.73
N ASN A 120 -25.34 -7.07 5.68
CA ASN A 120 -24.94 -5.66 5.61
C ASN A 120 -25.79 -4.73 6.50
N GLY A 121 -26.33 -5.19 7.64
CA GLY A 121 -27.38 -4.47 8.37
C GLY A 121 -27.14 -4.36 9.87
N ASN A 122 -26.73 -3.16 10.30
CA ASN A 122 -26.87 -2.56 11.62
C ASN A 122 -26.35 -3.39 12.82
N GLU A 123 -25.10 -3.10 13.22
CA GLU A 123 -24.37 -3.67 14.37
C GLU A 123 -25.00 -3.44 15.76
N GLU A 124 -26.16 -2.80 15.89
CA GLU A 124 -26.49 -2.11 17.15
C GLU A 124 -26.96 -2.97 18.33
N GLU A 125 -27.42 -4.23 18.19
CA GLU A 125 -27.81 -5.01 19.38
C GLU A 125 -27.46 -6.50 19.25
N GLY A 126 -26.23 -6.87 19.63
CA GLY A 126 -25.81 -8.28 19.82
C GLY A 126 -24.79 -8.83 18.83
N GLY A 127 -24.02 -7.97 18.17
CA GLY A 127 -23.02 -8.36 17.16
C GLY A 127 -22.06 -9.45 17.63
N TYR A 128 -21.77 -10.40 16.74
CA TYR A 128 -20.78 -11.46 16.97
C TYR A 128 -19.42 -10.86 17.33
N PRO A 129 -18.61 -11.55 18.16
CA PRO A 129 -17.23 -11.13 18.40
C PRO A 129 -16.47 -10.97 17.08
N THR A 130 -15.78 -9.84 16.94
CA THR A 130 -14.97 -9.50 15.78
C THR A 130 -13.56 -9.09 16.20
N MET A 131 -12.64 -9.17 15.25
CA MET A 131 -11.36 -8.46 15.31
C MET A 131 -11.16 -7.68 14.02
N LYS A 132 -10.56 -6.49 14.12
CA LYS A 132 -10.37 -5.54 13.03
C LYS A 132 -8.92 -5.06 12.98
N THR A 133 -8.34 -4.90 11.80
CA THR A 133 -7.00 -4.31 11.61
C THR A 133 -7.01 -3.30 10.47
N SER A 134 -6.20 -2.26 10.60
CA SER A 134 -5.89 -1.33 9.51
C SER A 134 -4.50 -1.64 8.94
N VAL A 135 -4.44 -1.88 7.63
CA VAL A 135 -3.20 -2.16 6.92
C VAL A 135 -2.80 -0.91 6.16
N LEU A 136 -1.82 -0.19 6.70
CA LEU A 136 -1.45 1.17 6.27
C LEU A 136 0.02 1.25 5.90
N ARG A 137 0.33 2.05 4.87
CA ARG A 137 1.70 2.24 4.43
C ARG A 137 2.48 3.14 5.40
N GLY A 138 3.71 2.75 5.73
CA GLY A 138 4.65 3.49 6.56
C GLY A 138 4.45 3.32 8.06
N ILE A 139 3.45 2.58 8.54
CA ILE A 139 3.20 2.51 9.98
C ILE A 139 4.16 1.51 10.66
N PRO A 140 4.93 1.93 11.68
CA PRO A 140 5.88 1.05 12.38
C PRO A 140 5.20 0.02 13.31
N TYR A 141 3.89 0.12 13.46
CA TYR A 141 3.08 -0.76 14.31
C TYR A 141 2.06 -1.51 13.45
N VAL A 142 1.89 -2.79 13.72
CA VAL A 142 0.63 -3.47 13.40
C VAL A 142 -0.35 -3.24 14.52
N THR A 143 -1.62 -3.00 14.19
CA THR A 143 -2.68 -2.68 15.16
C THR A 143 -3.86 -3.61 14.93
N MET A 144 -4.32 -4.28 15.98
CA MET A 144 -5.50 -5.14 15.97
C MET A 144 -6.45 -4.70 17.09
N LYS A 145 -7.71 -4.49 16.75
CA LYS A 145 -8.80 -4.18 17.68
C LYS A 145 -9.67 -5.42 17.83
N TYR A 146 -9.94 -5.81 19.06
CA TYR A 146 -10.76 -6.95 19.43
C TYR A 146 -12.01 -6.46 20.15
N SER A 147 -13.18 -6.91 19.68
CA SER A 147 -14.43 -6.66 20.38
C SER A 147 -14.59 -7.62 21.57
N LYS A 148 -15.60 -7.38 22.40
CA LYS A 148 -15.95 -8.26 23.51
C LYS A 148 -16.08 -9.72 23.07
N GLY A 149 -15.50 -10.63 23.84
CA GLY A 149 -15.59 -12.08 23.62
C GLY A 149 -14.61 -12.62 22.57
N MET A 150 -13.80 -11.78 21.94
CA MET A 150 -12.72 -12.21 21.06
C MET A 150 -11.40 -12.28 21.83
N LYS A 151 -10.82 -13.49 21.93
CA LYS A 151 -9.57 -13.74 22.64
C LYS A 151 -8.37 -13.31 21.81
N ALA A 152 -7.66 -12.27 22.23
CA ALA A 152 -6.44 -11.85 21.55
C ALA A 152 -5.31 -12.86 21.81
N VAL A 153 -4.69 -13.31 20.72
CA VAL A 153 -3.55 -14.24 20.73
C VAL A 153 -2.46 -13.70 19.83
N LEU A 154 -1.23 -13.70 20.35
CA LEU A 154 -0.04 -13.49 19.55
C LEU A 154 0.64 -14.83 19.35
N SER A 155 1.03 -15.14 18.12
CA SER A 155 1.56 -16.44 17.75
C SER A 155 2.82 -16.29 16.89
N ALA A 156 3.81 -17.13 17.16
CA ALA A 156 5.07 -17.16 16.43
C ALA A 156 5.49 -18.61 16.14
N GLU A 157 6.03 -18.83 14.95
CA GLU A 157 6.50 -20.14 14.48
C GLU A 157 7.95 -20.43 14.92
N VAL A 158 8.51 -19.58 15.78
CA VAL A 158 9.86 -19.72 16.36
C VAL A 158 9.81 -19.60 17.89
N PRO A 159 10.69 -20.32 18.62
CA PRO A 159 10.69 -20.28 20.07
C PRO A 159 11.26 -18.96 20.61
N LEU A 160 10.79 -18.57 21.79
CA LEU A 160 11.41 -17.48 22.55
C LEU A 160 12.85 -17.83 22.92
N ALA A 161 13.75 -16.85 22.81
CA ALA A 161 15.14 -16.94 23.25
C ALA A 161 15.28 -17.01 24.78
N GLY A 162 14.27 -16.56 25.52
CA GLY A 162 14.31 -16.51 26.98
C GLY A 162 12.96 -16.23 27.62
N SER A 163 12.98 -15.71 28.84
CA SER A 163 11.78 -15.20 29.52
C SER A 163 11.30 -13.92 28.84
N LEU A 164 9.98 -13.76 28.75
CA LEU A 164 9.39 -12.50 28.33
C LEU A 164 9.64 -11.40 29.38
N VAL A 165 9.77 -10.16 28.93
CA VAL A 165 9.95 -9.00 29.82
C VAL A 165 8.65 -8.21 29.83
N ILE A 166 8.11 -7.95 31.03
CA ILE A 166 6.85 -7.23 31.22
C ILE A 166 7.16 -5.81 31.70
N ASP A 167 6.48 -4.81 31.12
CA ASP A 167 6.48 -3.41 31.52
C ASP A 167 7.88 -2.78 31.66
N ASN A 168 8.82 -3.21 30.82
CA ASN A 168 10.23 -2.80 30.86
C ASN A 168 10.88 -3.01 32.26
N GLY A 169 10.38 -3.97 33.03
CA GLY A 169 10.91 -4.27 34.36
C GLY A 169 12.31 -4.89 34.28
N ASN A 170 13.20 -4.49 35.19
CA ASN A 170 14.54 -5.05 35.32
C ASN A 170 14.55 -6.55 35.67
N ASN A 171 13.42 -7.09 36.12
CA ASN A 171 13.27 -8.50 36.45
C ASN A 171 12.41 -9.17 35.38
N PRO A 172 12.98 -10.10 34.58
CA PRO A 172 12.18 -10.88 33.64
C PRO A 172 11.07 -11.60 34.41
N ALA A 173 9.85 -11.56 33.87
CA ALA A 173 8.76 -12.29 34.49
C ALA A 173 9.06 -13.78 34.31
N ASN A 174 9.26 -14.50 35.42
CA ASN A 174 9.28 -15.96 35.41
C ASN A 174 7.84 -16.45 35.18
N LEU A 175 7.40 -16.39 33.92
CA LEU A 175 6.16 -17.02 33.47
C LEU A 175 6.45 -18.48 33.15
N HIS A 176 5.76 -19.39 33.82
CA HIS A 176 5.74 -20.79 33.44
C HIS A 176 4.73 -20.93 32.29
N CYS A 177 5.24 -21.11 31.07
CA CYS A 177 4.39 -21.32 29.91
C CYS A 177 3.77 -22.72 29.93
N GLY A 178 2.53 -22.83 29.48
CA GLY A 178 1.90 -24.10 29.14
C GLY A 178 2.47 -24.70 27.86
N VAL A 179 1.84 -25.76 27.37
CA VAL A 179 2.27 -26.53 26.20
C VAL A 179 1.29 -26.36 25.05
N ILE A 180 1.81 -26.14 23.84
CA ILE A 180 1.05 -26.22 22.58
C ILE A 180 1.17 -27.65 22.05
N ASN A 181 0.04 -28.33 21.97
CA ASN A 181 -0.06 -29.71 21.47
C ASN A 181 0.05 -29.75 19.94
N LYS A 182 0.38 -30.92 19.38
CA LYS A 182 0.50 -31.12 17.92
C LYS A 182 -0.77 -30.78 17.13
N ASP A 183 -1.94 -30.76 17.78
CA ASP A 183 -3.22 -30.39 17.16
C ASP A 183 -3.59 -28.89 17.26
N GLY A 184 -2.66 -28.10 17.81
CA GLY A 184 -2.79 -26.65 18.07
C GLY A 184 -3.59 -26.32 19.33
N THR A 185 -4.02 -27.31 20.12
CA THR A 185 -4.64 -27.03 21.42
C THR A 185 -3.59 -26.63 22.45
N THR A 186 -3.97 -25.79 23.40
CA THR A 186 -3.12 -25.41 24.51
C THR A 186 -3.51 -26.18 25.76
N SER A 187 -2.52 -26.66 26.51
CA SER A 187 -2.74 -27.43 27.73
C SER A 187 -1.73 -27.05 28.81
N ARG A 188 -2.04 -27.44 30.05
CA ARG A 188 -1.08 -27.32 31.15
C ARG A 188 0.06 -28.30 30.93
N ASP A 189 1.26 -27.91 31.36
CA ASP A 189 2.41 -28.80 31.37
C ASP A 189 2.13 -30.06 32.21
N GLU A 190 2.68 -31.21 31.80
CA GLU A 190 2.47 -32.53 32.42
C GLU A 190 2.86 -32.56 33.91
N THR A 191 3.70 -31.61 34.32
CA THR A 191 4.11 -31.37 35.70
C THR A 191 2.97 -30.90 36.63
N ASN A 192 1.75 -30.68 36.11
CA ASN A 192 0.59 -30.14 36.84
C ASN A 192 0.84 -28.75 37.46
N VAL A 193 1.92 -28.07 37.08
CA VAL A 193 2.17 -26.70 37.51
C VAL A 193 1.11 -25.81 36.86
N ALA A 194 0.38 -25.06 37.69
CA ALA A 194 -0.62 -24.12 37.20
C ALA A 194 0.03 -23.10 36.27
N ILE A 195 -0.56 -22.89 35.08
CA ILE A 195 -0.14 -21.83 34.17
C ILE A 195 -0.21 -20.52 34.95
N LYS A 196 0.92 -19.84 35.06
CA LYS A 196 1.01 -18.60 35.81
C LYS A 196 0.55 -17.47 34.92
N THR A 197 -0.53 -16.80 35.30
CA THR A 197 -0.91 -15.53 34.70
C THR A 197 0.05 -14.44 35.16
N ALA A 198 0.39 -13.51 34.26
CA ALA A 198 1.04 -12.27 34.64
C ALA A 198 0.20 -11.08 34.22
N ARG A 199 0.16 -10.08 35.10
CA ARG A 199 -0.46 -8.80 34.82
C ARG A 199 0.53 -7.93 34.06
N VAL A 200 0.07 -7.36 32.96
CA VAL A 200 0.79 -6.42 32.09
C VAL A 200 0.06 -5.10 32.18
N GLU A 201 0.75 -4.04 32.60
CA GLU A 201 0.17 -2.70 32.70
C GLU A 201 0.24 -1.94 31.38
N ARG A 202 1.30 -2.18 30.59
CA ARG A 202 1.62 -1.41 29.38
C ARG A 202 2.11 -2.27 28.24
N GLU A 203 3.12 -3.10 28.46
CA GLU A 203 3.81 -3.78 27.37
C GLU A 203 4.43 -5.15 27.73
N VAL A 204 4.63 -5.95 26.70
CA VAL A 204 5.46 -7.17 26.73
C VAL A 204 6.53 -7.07 25.66
N SER A 205 7.77 -7.42 26.02
CA SER A 205 8.88 -7.57 25.08
C SER A 205 9.19 -9.04 24.86
N LEU A 206 9.18 -9.45 23.60
CA LEU A 206 9.38 -10.83 23.15
C LEU A 206 10.64 -10.91 22.29
N THR A 207 11.62 -11.72 22.67
CA THR A 207 12.84 -11.97 21.86
C THR A 207 12.84 -13.40 21.38
N PHE A 208 13.03 -13.61 20.07
CA PHE A 208 12.98 -14.92 19.44
C PHE A 208 14.38 -15.37 19.01
N GLN A 209 14.72 -16.63 19.31
CA GLN A 209 16.10 -17.10 19.17
C GLN A 209 16.53 -17.23 17.71
N GLU A 210 15.67 -17.79 16.87
CA GLU A 210 16.02 -18.10 15.48
C GLU A 210 16.04 -16.86 14.59
N SER A 211 15.08 -15.94 14.75
CA SER A 211 15.02 -14.70 13.98
C SER A 211 15.96 -13.61 14.52
N ASP A 212 16.32 -13.71 15.81
CA ASP A 212 17.02 -12.67 16.56
C ASP A 212 16.24 -11.34 16.64
N PHE A 213 14.92 -11.43 16.51
CA PHE A 213 14.00 -10.28 16.58
C PHE A 213 13.50 -10.05 17.98
N THR A 214 13.45 -8.79 18.39
CA THR A 214 12.71 -8.33 19.57
C THR A 214 11.50 -7.51 19.16
N TRP A 215 10.33 -7.98 19.58
CA TRP A 215 9.04 -7.34 19.37
C TRP A 215 8.55 -6.70 20.68
N LEU A 216 8.02 -5.48 20.59
CA LEU A 216 7.28 -4.82 21.66
C LEU A 216 5.79 -4.91 21.38
N ILE A 217 5.04 -5.41 22.37
CA ILE A 217 3.59 -5.59 22.31
C ILE A 217 2.96 -4.62 23.30
N PHE A 218 2.05 -3.78 22.84
CA PHE A 218 1.39 -2.75 23.63
C PHE A 218 -0.11 -3.04 23.74
N PHE A 219 -0.68 -2.69 24.89
CA PHE A 219 -2.10 -2.84 25.17
C PHE A 219 -2.71 -1.48 25.54
N ASN A 220 -3.96 -1.23 25.13
CA ASN A 220 -4.67 0.01 25.48
C ASN A 220 -5.03 0.13 26.97
N ARG A 221 -5.04 -1.00 27.68
CA ARG A 221 -5.37 -1.13 29.10
C ARG A 221 -4.55 -2.26 29.74
N PRO A 222 -4.47 -2.31 31.08
CA PRO A 222 -3.88 -3.45 31.75
C PRO A 222 -4.61 -4.76 31.41
N VAL A 223 -3.83 -5.82 31.21
CA VAL A 223 -4.33 -7.16 30.84
C VAL A 223 -3.56 -8.25 31.58
N SER A 224 -4.21 -9.37 31.79
CA SER A 224 -3.59 -10.61 32.26
C SER A 224 -3.23 -11.46 31.05
N VAL A 225 -2.00 -11.98 31.02
CA VAL A 225 -1.49 -12.82 29.93
C VAL A 225 -1.02 -14.17 30.43
N GLU A 226 -1.14 -15.17 29.55
CA GLU A 226 -0.59 -16.52 29.69
C GLU A 226 0.27 -16.82 28.46
N CYS A 227 1.34 -17.62 28.64
CA CYS A 227 2.16 -18.06 27.51
C CYS A 227 2.09 -19.58 27.33
N PHE A 228 2.30 -20.02 26.09
CA PHE A 228 2.37 -21.41 25.70
C PHE A 228 3.57 -21.62 24.79
N ARG A 229 4.22 -22.78 24.91
CA ARG A 229 5.37 -23.16 24.08
C ARG A 229 5.08 -24.46 23.37
N GLY A 230 5.41 -24.53 22.09
CA GLY A 230 5.35 -25.77 21.34
C GLY A 230 6.40 -26.74 21.84
N VAL A 231 6.03 -28.01 21.99
CA VAL A 231 7.02 -29.07 22.19
C VAL A 231 7.74 -29.27 20.86
N LYS A 232 8.99 -28.78 20.75
CA LYS A 232 9.86 -29.28 19.69
C LYS A 232 10.04 -30.76 19.97
N ASP A 233 9.57 -31.61 19.06
CA ASP A 233 9.78 -33.05 19.16
C ASP A 233 11.30 -33.28 19.21
N PRO A 234 11.87 -33.66 20.37
CA PRO A 234 13.31 -33.76 20.52
C PRO A 234 13.89 -34.89 19.65
N ASN A 235 13.02 -35.78 19.14
CA ASN A 235 13.37 -36.88 18.27
C ASN A 235 13.12 -36.58 16.79
N ALA A 236 12.56 -35.41 16.44
CA ALA A 236 12.43 -35.05 15.03
C ALA A 236 13.84 -34.91 14.43
N PRO A 237 14.19 -35.70 13.40
CA PRO A 237 15.48 -35.56 12.75
C PRO A 237 15.61 -34.14 12.19
N PRO A 238 16.80 -33.51 12.27
CA PRO A 238 17.02 -32.21 11.65
C PRO A 238 16.62 -32.32 10.18
N LEU A 239 15.75 -31.40 9.73
CA LEU A 239 15.33 -31.37 8.34
C LEU A 239 16.56 -31.18 7.44
N PRO A 240 16.64 -31.89 6.30
CA PRO A 240 17.73 -31.68 5.35
C PRO A 240 17.81 -30.20 4.95
N PRO A 241 19.02 -29.66 4.68
CA PRO A 241 19.17 -28.29 4.19
C PRO A 241 18.24 -28.03 2.99
N GLY A 242 17.41 -26.98 3.08
CA GLY A 242 16.45 -26.60 2.04
C GLY A 242 15.06 -27.23 2.15
N VAL A 243 14.82 -28.16 3.08
CA VAL A 243 13.49 -28.68 3.38
C VAL A 243 12.82 -27.80 4.44
N VAL A 244 11.70 -27.17 4.05
CA VAL A 244 10.87 -26.39 4.97
C VAL A 244 9.85 -27.34 5.61
N ASP A 245 9.78 -27.35 6.94
CA ASP A 245 8.67 -28.00 7.64
C ASP A 245 7.37 -27.32 7.20
N SER A 246 6.53 -28.02 6.44
CA SER A 246 5.27 -27.47 5.96
C SER A 246 4.16 -27.51 7.03
N THR A 247 4.43 -28.13 8.19
CA THR A 247 3.51 -28.04 9.32
C THR A 247 3.72 -26.70 10.01
N VAL A 248 2.94 -25.70 9.58
CA VAL A 248 2.84 -24.39 10.24
C VAL A 248 2.26 -24.62 11.64
N GLN A 249 3.13 -24.90 12.60
CA GLN A 249 2.78 -25.04 14.00
C GLN A 249 3.35 -23.86 14.77
N SER A 250 2.51 -23.25 15.59
CA SER A 250 2.99 -22.27 16.53
C SER A 250 3.96 -22.91 17.53
N LEU A 251 5.13 -22.30 17.68
CA LEU A 251 6.10 -22.69 18.71
C LEU A 251 6.01 -21.78 19.95
N PHE A 252 5.29 -20.67 19.84
CA PHE A 252 5.04 -19.77 20.95
C PHE A 252 3.71 -19.04 20.78
N GLU A 253 2.90 -19.03 21.83
CA GLU A 253 1.68 -18.23 21.90
C GLU A 253 1.63 -17.40 23.18
N LEU A 254 1.13 -16.18 23.07
CA LEU A 254 0.79 -15.30 24.19
C LEU A 254 -0.70 -15.00 24.14
N HIS A 255 -1.44 -15.49 25.14
CA HIS A 255 -2.89 -15.35 25.24
C HIS A 255 -3.24 -14.22 26.18
N VAL A 256 -4.18 -13.36 25.78
CA VAL A 256 -4.80 -12.40 26.68
C VAL A 256 -6.01 -13.06 27.35
N VAL A 257 -6.01 -13.11 28.67
CA VAL A 257 -7.06 -13.76 29.48
C VAL A 257 -8.29 -12.84 29.65
N ASP A 258 -8.07 -11.52 29.72
CA ASP A 258 -9.12 -10.53 30.03
C ASP A 258 -9.89 -10.06 28.78
N TYR A 259 -10.48 -10.97 28.01
CA TYR A 259 -11.15 -10.67 26.73
C TYR A 259 -12.64 -10.28 26.83
N ASP A 260 -13.21 -10.24 28.03
CA ASP A 260 -14.62 -9.89 28.25
C ASP A 260 -14.88 -8.36 28.35
N ILE A 261 -13.84 -7.53 28.17
CA ILE A 261 -13.93 -6.07 28.26
C ILE A 261 -13.59 -5.45 26.90
N ASP A 262 -14.57 -4.75 26.32
CA ASP A 262 -14.48 -4.05 25.04
C ASP A 262 -13.96 -2.59 25.21
N PRO A 263 -13.17 -2.06 24.25
CA PRO A 263 -12.36 -2.75 23.26
C PRO A 263 -10.99 -3.11 23.84
N LEU A 264 -10.41 -4.19 23.34
CA LEU A 264 -8.98 -4.46 23.51
C LEU A 264 -8.27 -4.06 22.21
N ILE A 265 -7.31 -3.15 22.30
CA ILE A 265 -6.45 -2.78 21.18
C ILE A 265 -5.04 -3.30 21.51
N VAL A 266 -4.50 -4.11 20.61
CA VAL A 266 -3.15 -4.65 20.69
C VAL A 266 -2.33 -4.08 19.55
N ARG A 267 -1.15 -3.55 19.86
CA ARG A 267 -0.19 -3.08 18.86
C ARG A 267 1.12 -3.81 19.00
N ALA A 268 1.76 -4.16 17.89
CA ALA A 268 3.09 -4.75 17.91
C ALA A 268 4.04 -3.99 16.99
N ALA A 269 5.29 -3.81 17.43
CA ALA A 269 6.34 -3.19 16.64
C ALA A 269 7.68 -3.92 16.86
N LEU A 270 8.47 -4.02 15.80
CA LEU A 270 9.83 -4.56 15.87
C LEU A 270 10.77 -3.50 16.43
N SER A 271 11.31 -3.71 17.63
CA SER A 271 12.23 -2.77 18.28
C SER A 271 13.69 -3.10 18.01
N ASN A 272 13.98 -4.35 17.66
CA ASN A 272 15.31 -4.79 17.25
C ASN A 272 15.21 -5.98 16.30
N ASN A 273 15.94 -5.95 15.18
CA ASN A 273 16.01 -7.03 14.21
C ASN A 273 17.34 -7.83 14.28
N CYS A 274 18.19 -7.54 15.26
CA CYS A 274 19.43 -8.23 15.53
C CYS A 274 19.82 -8.04 17.01
N THR A 275 19.09 -8.69 17.91
CA THR A 275 19.23 -8.48 19.36
C THR A 275 20.49 -9.09 19.95
N SER A 276 20.88 -10.27 19.49
CA SER A 276 21.98 -11.07 20.03
C SER A 276 23.13 -11.30 19.06
N GLY A 277 22.98 -10.91 17.79
CA GLY A 277 24.01 -11.11 16.76
C GLY A 277 23.95 -12.50 16.10
N LEU A 278 23.02 -13.36 16.51
CA LEU A 278 23.03 -14.78 16.14
C LEU A 278 22.51 -15.06 14.73
N ASN A 279 21.65 -14.19 14.18
CA ASN A 279 21.05 -14.42 12.87
C ASN A 279 21.85 -13.71 11.76
N ALA A 280 22.68 -14.46 11.05
CA ALA A 280 23.54 -13.94 9.98
C ALA A 280 22.81 -13.23 8.82
N LEU A 281 21.50 -13.46 8.65
CA LEU A 281 20.70 -12.83 7.59
C LEU A 281 20.36 -11.37 7.93
N TYR A 282 20.15 -11.07 9.22
CA TYR A 282 19.73 -9.74 9.70
C TYR A 282 20.83 -9.01 10.48
N CYS A 283 21.83 -9.74 10.97
CA CYS A 283 22.97 -9.24 11.73
C CYS A 283 24.21 -9.08 10.86
N ALA A 284 24.52 -7.84 10.45
CA ALA A 284 25.74 -7.54 9.71
C ALA A 284 26.97 -7.87 10.56
N GLY A 285 27.78 -8.84 10.11
CA GLY A 285 29.00 -9.26 10.82
C GLY A 285 28.75 -10.05 12.11
N GLY A 286 27.51 -10.50 12.38
CA GLY A 286 27.18 -11.22 13.62
C GLY A 286 27.18 -10.37 14.88
N GLU A 287 27.21 -9.03 14.74
CA GLU A 287 27.25 -8.12 15.88
C GLU A 287 25.84 -7.70 16.32
N PRO A 288 25.51 -7.74 17.62
CA PRO A 288 24.24 -7.24 18.15
C PRO A 288 24.03 -5.76 17.80
N ARG A 289 22.82 -5.41 17.33
CA ARG A 289 22.44 -4.01 17.13
C ARG A 289 21.91 -3.42 18.43
N ARG A 290 22.52 -2.31 18.87
CA ARG A 290 22.00 -1.54 20.02
C ARG A 290 20.87 -0.61 19.56
N GLN A 291 19.63 -1.07 19.68
CA GLN A 291 18.42 -0.31 19.30
C GLN A 291 17.57 0.13 20.50
N THR A 292 18.19 0.37 21.66
CA THR A 292 17.48 0.83 22.88
C THR A 292 16.68 2.10 22.63
N HIS A 293 17.27 3.08 21.93
CA HIS A 293 16.61 4.33 21.59
C HIS A 293 15.40 4.17 20.66
N LEU A 294 15.44 3.23 19.71
CA LEU A 294 14.28 2.92 18.87
C LEU A 294 13.16 2.31 19.72
N GLY A 295 13.51 1.38 20.61
CA GLY A 295 12.57 0.82 21.58
C GLY A 295 11.88 1.92 22.39
N ASP A 296 12.64 2.84 22.99
CA ASP A 296 12.08 3.94 23.79
C ASP A 296 11.21 4.88 22.97
N LEU A 297 11.60 5.17 21.73
CA LEU A 297 10.80 5.96 20.79
C LEU A 297 9.47 5.26 20.49
N LEU A 298 9.49 3.95 20.21
CA LEU A 298 8.29 3.17 19.96
C LEU A 298 7.36 3.13 21.19
N ARG A 299 7.92 3.04 22.39
CA ARG A 299 7.17 3.09 23.65
C ARG A 299 6.48 4.42 23.88
N SER A 300 7.13 5.53 23.53
CA SER A 300 6.57 6.86 23.79
C SER A 300 5.47 7.27 22.80
N HIS A 301 5.33 6.54 21.68
CA HIS A 301 4.32 6.77 20.63
C HIS A 301 3.33 5.59 20.46
N SER A 302 3.41 4.57 21.32
CA SER A 302 2.58 3.37 21.20
C SER A 302 1.09 3.61 21.44
N ASP A 303 0.71 4.72 22.06
CA ASP A 303 -0.70 5.07 22.30
C ASP A 303 -1.39 5.65 21.06
N ILE A 304 -0.63 6.20 20.11
CA ILE A 304 -1.18 6.97 18.97
C ILE A 304 -1.12 6.13 17.69
N TYR A 305 -2.26 5.96 17.02
CA TYR A 305 -2.36 5.24 15.74
C TYR A 305 -3.25 5.99 14.74
N PRO A 306 -3.02 5.86 13.43
CA PRO A 306 -3.88 6.45 12.41
C PRO A 306 -5.23 5.73 12.35
N ALA A 307 -6.32 6.50 12.28
CA ALA A 307 -7.66 5.95 12.27
C ALA A 307 -8.32 5.99 10.90
N HIS A 308 -8.26 7.12 10.19
CA HIS A 308 -8.79 7.30 8.83
C HIS A 308 -7.91 8.30 8.07
N PRO A 309 -6.66 7.94 7.78
CA PRO A 309 -5.74 8.82 7.11
C PRO A 309 -6.25 9.17 5.70
N GLU A 310 -6.00 10.39 5.27
CA GLU A 310 -6.44 10.94 3.98
C GLU A 310 -5.28 11.62 3.28
N ILE A 311 -5.27 11.53 1.94
CA ILE A 311 -4.41 12.36 1.09
C ILE A 311 -5.27 13.41 0.40
N ARG A 312 -4.82 14.66 0.43
CA ARG A 312 -5.42 15.77 -0.31
C ARG A 312 -4.38 16.47 -1.15
N TYR A 313 -4.78 16.93 -2.32
CA TYR A 313 -3.95 17.69 -3.23
C TYR A 313 -4.49 19.10 -3.31
N GLU A 314 -3.60 20.08 -3.19
CA GLU A 314 -3.90 21.49 -3.37
C GLU A 314 -2.98 22.04 -4.44
N PHE A 315 -3.56 22.77 -5.39
CA PHE A 315 -2.84 23.51 -6.42
C PHE A 315 -3.09 24.98 -6.13
N PRO A 316 -2.22 25.65 -5.37
CA PRO A 316 -2.47 27.03 -4.96
C PRO A 316 -2.69 27.88 -6.20
N SER A 317 -3.89 28.41 -6.42
CA SER A 317 -4.07 29.35 -7.52
C SER A 317 -3.19 30.56 -7.23
N GLY A 318 -2.33 30.98 -8.18
CA GLY A 318 -1.85 32.35 -8.15
C GLY A 318 -3.06 33.29 -8.05
N SER A 319 -2.90 34.46 -7.44
CA SER A 319 -4.01 35.43 -7.37
C SER A 319 -4.64 35.55 -8.77
N PHE A 320 -5.96 35.45 -8.91
CA PHE A 320 -6.69 35.52 -10.18
C PHE A 320 -6.33 36.73 -11.08
N LEU A 321 -5.58 37.70 -10.53
CA LEU A 321 -5.09 38.90 -11.21
C LEU A 321 -3.68 38.75 -11.81
N GLN A 322 -3.00 37.61 -11.61
CA GLN A 322 -1.73 37.27 -12.23
C GLN A 322 -1.88 35.87 -12.84
N ASP A 323 -1.72 35.74 -14.15
CA ASP A 323 -1.70 34.47 -14.92
C ASP A 323 -0.60 33.47 -14.49
N THR A 324 0.00 33.66 -13.31
CA THR A 324 0.95 32.72 -12.72
C THR A 324 0.18 31.57 -12.09
N VAL A 325 -0.04 30.50 -12.84
CA VAL A 325 -0.46 29.22 -12.24
C VAL A 325 0.62 28.77 -11.26
N ALA A 326 0.23 28.11 -10.17
CA ALA A 326 1.23 27.60 -9.24
C ALA A 326 2.15 26.61 -9.95
N ASN A 327 3.44 26.92 -9.91
CA ASN A 327 4.52 26.01 -10.29
C ASN A 327 4.73 24.90 -9.24
N HIS A 328 3.78 24.68 -8.32
CA HIS A 328 3.90 23.64 -7.33
C HIS A 328 2.53 23.08 -6.94
N ALA A 329 2.52 21.82 -6.51
CA ALA A 329 1.42 21.19 -5.81
C ALA A 329 1.78 21.01 -4.34
N LEU A 330 0.79 21.13 -3.47
CA LEU A 330 0.89 20.73 -2.07
C LEU A 330 0.14 19.41 -1.88
N ILE A 331 0.85 18.42 -1.34
CA ILE A 331 0.31 17.11 -1.02
C ILE A 331 0.19 17.02 0.50
N HIS A 332 -1.04 16.92 0.99
CA HIS A 332 -1.36 16.88 2.40
C HIS A 332 -1.69 15.45 2.82
N PHE A 333 -0.95 14.90 3.77
CA PHE A 333 -1.27 13.66 4.46
C PHE A 333 -1.85 14.04 5.81
N ASP A 334 -3.14 13.83 6.02
CA ASP A 334 -3.76 13.97 7.34
C ASP A 334 -3.96 12.57 7.91
N TRP A 335 -3.11 12.17 8.87
CA TRP A 335 -3.12 10.81 9.37
C TRP A 335 -4.28 10.51 10.33
N LYS A 336 -5.01 11.55 10.76
CA LYS A 336 -6.11 11.47 11.75
C LYS A 336 -5.76 10.55 12.94
N PRO A 337 -4.75 10.93 13.74
CA PRO A 337 -4.30 10.13 14.87
C PRO A 337 -5.42 9.96 15.90
N ARG A 338 -5.49 8.78 16.52
CA ARG A 338 -6.32 8.47 17.68
C ARG A 338 -5.48 7.86 18.79
N SER A 339 -5.90 8.10 20.02
CA SER A 339 -5.35 7.42 21.20
C SER A 339 -6.07 6.10 21.46
N MET A 340 -5.32 5.04 21.72
CA MET A 340 -5.89 3.74 22.13
C MET A 340 -6.74 3.85 23.40
N ARG A 341 -6.42 4.79 24.30
CA ARG A 341 -7.15 5.03 25.55
C ARG A 341 -8.46 5.78 25.33
N GLU A 342 -8.49 6.76 24.43
CA GLU A 342 -9.70 7.52 24.11
C GLU A 342 -10.81 6.61 23.54
N ASP A 343 -10.43 5.65 22.70
CA ASP A 343 -11.35 4.63 22.17
C ASP A 343 -12.00 3.77 23.26
N THR A 344 -11.31 3.61 24.40
CA THR A 344 -11.85 2.90 25.57
C THR A 344 -12.79 3.80 26.38
N ALA A 345 -12.51 5.10 26.44
CA ALA A 345 -13.27 6.07 27.22
C ALA A 345 -14.60 6.45 26.56
N ILE A 346 -14.64 6.61 25.23
CA ILE A 346 -15.87 6.97 24.49
C ILE A 346 -16.99 5.93 24.72
N LEU A 347 -16.64 4.64 24.81
CA LEU A 347 -17.60 3.58 25.12
C LEU A 347 -18.10 3.63 26.57
N ARG A 348 -17.30 4.17 27.50
CA ARG A 348 -17.69 4.33 28.91
C ARG A 348 -18.42 5.66 29.19
N SER A 349 -18.23 6.68 28.36
CA SER A 349 -18.75 8.05 28.59
C SER A 349 -20.21 8.28 28.23
N ARG A 350 -20.99 7.25 27.87
CA ARG A 350 -22.46 7.37 27.88
C ARG A 350 -23.02 7.57 29.31
N THR A 351 -22.20 7.45 30.35
CA THR A 351 -22.57 7.72 31.76
C THR A 351 -21.44 8.38 32.55
N ASP A 352 -21.21 9.69 32.35
CA ASP A 352 -20.30 10.56 33.14
C ASP A 352 -18.81 10.55 32.76
N ILE A 353 -18.28 11.65 32.19
CA ILE A 353 -16.82 11.90 32.16
C ILE A 353 -16.46 13.38 32.39
N ASN A 354 -15.80 13.62 33.52
CA ASN A 354 -14.76 14.64 33.73
C ASN A 354 -13.42 13.90 33.88
N LEU A 355 -12.74 13.56 32.78
CA LEU A 355 -11.38 13.01 32.81
C LEU A 355 -10.38 14.14 32.60
N SER A 356 -9.78 14.58 33.70
CA SER A 356 -8.63 15.47 33.73
C SER A 356 -7.44 14.82 33.00
N ARG A 357 -7.01 15.41 31.88
CA ARG A 357 -5.69 15.14 31.28
C ARG A 357 -4.63 15.51 32.31
N ASP A 358 -3.95 14.52 32.90
CA ASP A 358 -2.74 14.79 33.69
C ASP A 358 -1.54 14.87 32.72
N PRO A 359 -0.98 16.07 32.47
CA PRO A 359 0.12 16.26 31.52
C PRO A 359 1.46 15.67 31.97
N LYS A 360 1.52 15.00 33.13
CA LYS A 360 2.76 14.50 33.73
C LYS A 360 3.31 13.19 33.16
N GLU A 361 2.59 12.47 32.30
CA GLU A 361 3.05 11.14 31.82
C GLU A 361 4.07 11.19 30.65
N GLY A 362 4.49 12.35 30.14
CA GLY A 362 5.54 12.45 29.12
C GLY A 362 5.27 11.68 27.81
N ARG A 363 4.01 11.35 27.53
CA ARG A 363 3.60 10.63 26.31
C ARG A 363 3.51 11.60 25.13
N SER A 364 3.96 11.13 23.97
CA SER A 364 3.84 11.88 22.74
C SER A 364 2.39 11.91 22.28
N THR A 365 1.93 13.05 21.80
CA THR A 365 0.64 13.22 21.11
C THR A 365 0.77 13.06 19.60
N GLU A 366 1.99 12.80 19.12
CA GLU A 366 2.28 12.63 17.70
C GLU A 366 2.41 11.15 17.36
N MET A 367 2.09 10.79 16.12
CA MET A 367 2.35 9.45 15.60
C MET A 367 3.74 9.34 14.98
N LEU A 368 4.16 8.08 14.77
CA LEU A 368 5.34 7.73 13.99
C LEU A 368 4.89 7.11 12.67
N ALA A 369 5.50 7.53 11.57
CA ALA A 369 5.38 6.88 10.27
C ALA A 369 6.69 6.98 9.49
N TYR A 370 7.01 5.93 8.74
CA TYR A 370 8.15 5.86 7.85
C TYR A 370 7.88 6.69 6.59
N ALA A 371 8.69 7.71 6.39
CA ALA A 371 8.77 8.49 5.16
C ALA A 371 9.77 7.82 4.20
N LEU A 372 9.39 7.71 2.93
CA LEU A 372 10.31 7.35 1.85
C LEU A 372 11.30 8.50 1.59
N PRO A 373 12.43 8.27 0.90
CA PRO A 373 13.39 9.33 0.60
C PRO A 373 12.74 10.59 0.01
N HIS A 374 11.92 10.45 -1.04
CA HIS A 374 11.22 11.59 -1.65
C HIS A 374 10.20 12.27 -0.72
N HIS A 375 9.65 11.57 0.27
CA HIS A 375 8.82 12.23 1.30
C HIS A 375 9.70 13.06 2.22
N ALA A 376 10.82 12.50 2.70
CA ALA A 376 11.73 13.18 3.62
C ALA A 376 12.36 14.43 2.99
N ASP A 377 12.63 14.39 1.69
CA ASP A 377 13.19 15.52 0.93
C ASP A 377 12.16 16.66 0.75
N SER A 378 10.87 16.34 0.61
CA SER A 378 9.80 17.30 0.31
C SER A 378 8.97 17.73 1.52
N ILE A 379 9.08 17.06 2.67
CA ILE A 379 8.23 17.32 3.84
C ILE A 379 8.53 18.69 4.45
N GLN A 380 7.46 19.44 4.72
CA GLN A 380 7.50 20.74 5.36
C GLN A 380 6.96 20.66 6.77
N GLN A 381 7.32 21.64 7.59
CA GLN A 381 6.69 21.82 8.89
C GLN A 381 5.20 22.18 8.70
N ALA A 382 4.32 21.50 9.41
CA ALA A 382 2.87 21.75 9.34
C ALA A 382 2.34 22.25 10.70
N VAL A 383 1.29 23.07 10.68
CA VAL A 383 0.68 23.56 11.92
C VAL A 383 0.16 22.38 12.74
N GLY A 384 0.66 22.24 13.98
CA GLY A 384 0.28 21.15 14.88
C GLY A 384 0.96 19.81 14.61
N SER A 385 2.03 19.78 13.79
CA SER A 385 2.83 18.58 13.51
C SER A 385 4.31 18.93 13.45
N SER A 386 5.15 18.24 14.21
CA SER A 386 6.59 18.50 14.25
C SER A 386 7.29 18.14 12.95
N ASN A 387 6.81 17.11 12.26
CA ASN A 387 7.38 16.56 11.02
C ASN A 387 8.89 16.35 11.12
N SER A 388 9.33 15.86 12.28
CA SER A 388 10.74 15.71 12.61
C SER A 388 11.23 14.30 12.35
N GLU A 389 12.33 14.17 11.63
CA GLU A 389 13.01 12.88 11.46
C GLU A 389 13.65 12.45 12.79
N THR A 390 13.51 11.17 13.11
CA THR A 390 14.01 10.59 14.36
C THR A 390 15.40 9.96 14.24
N GLY A 391 15.93 9.85 13.02
CA GLY A 391 17.20 9.20 12.69
C GLY A 391 17.13 7.67 12.59
N PHE A 392 15.97 7.06 12.85
CA PHE A 392 15.76 5.62 12.68
C PHE A 392 15.20 5.33 11.31
N CYS A 393 15.90 4.49 10.54
CA CYS A 393 15.48 4.15 9.19
C CYS A 393 15.51 2.64 8.94
N SER A 394 14.65 2.21 8.02
CA SER A 394 14.62 0.86 7.47
C SER A 394 15.06 0.90 6.01
N GLU A 395 15.93 -0.03 5.63
CA GLU A 395 16.30 -0.21 4.23
C GLU A 395 15.25 -1.05 3.49
N GLY A 396 15.01 -0.74 2.22
CA GLY A 396 14.16 -1.52 1.32
C GLY A 396 14.47 -1.21 -0.16
N LEU A 397 13.63 -1.71 -1.06
CA LEU A 397 13.77 -1.45 -2.51
C LEU A 397 13.56 0.02 -2.88
N HIS A 398 12.78 0.75 -2.08
CA HIS A 398 12.53 2.18 -2.27
C HIS A 398 13.60 3.08 -1.63
N GLY A 399 14.75 2.51 -1.27
CA GLY A 399 15.80 3.20 -0.52
C GLY A 399 15.57 3.16 0.99
N ARG A 400 16.14 4.15 1.68
CA ARG A 400 16.12 4.26 3.14
C ARG A 400 14.87 5.01 3.59
N ALA A 401 13.89 4.29 4.14
CA ALA A 401 12.70 4.89 4.71
C ALA A 401 12.96 5.28 6.17
N CYS A 402 12.73 6.53 6.57
CA CYS A 402 13.06 7.03 7.90
C CYS A 402 11.82 7.39 8.71
N LEU A 403 11.85 7.11 10.02
CA LEU A 403 10.74 7.43 10.92
C LEU A 403 10.65 8.94 11.14
N ILE A 404 9.48 9.48 10.80
CA ILE A 404 9.08 10.86 11.06
C ILE A 404 8.06 10.87 12.20
N ARG A 405 8.24 11.80 13.13
CA ARG A 405 7.22 12.18 14.11
C ARG A 405 6.33 13.25 13.50
N GLY A 406 5.03 13.01 13.46
CA GLY A 406 4.08 14.01 12.98
C GLY A 406 2.71 13.44 12.65
N ASN A 407 1.68 14.22 12.93
CA ASN A 407 0.26 13.87 12.68
C ASN A 407 -0.23 14.31 11.30
N LYS A 408 0.46 15.29 10.68
CA LYS A 408 0.10 15.86 9.37
C LYS A 408 1.35 16.16 8.58
N TRP A 409 1.47 15.62 7.38
CA TRP A 409 2.59 15.93 6.49
C TRP A 409 2.10 16.84 5.37
N VAL A 410 2.88 17.87 5.06
CA VAL A 410 2.66 18.71 3.90
C VAL A 410 3.91 18.59 3.05
N MET A 411 3.78 18.12 1.83
CA MET A 411 4.89 18.00 0.88
C MET A 411 4.65 18.98 -0.26
N LYS A 412 5.70 19.67 -0.67
CA LYS A 412 5.63 20.58 -1.82
C LYS A 412 6.39 19.98 -2.98
N GLU A 413 5.66 19.74 -4.06
CA GLU A 413 6.22 19.22 -5.30
C GLU A 413 6.25 20.34 -6.34
N ASP A 414 7.44 20.60 -6.90
CA ASP A 414 7.61 21.52 -8.02
C ASP A 414 7.09 20.85 -9.31
N LEU A 415 6.22 21.55 -10.04
CA LEU A 415 5.61 21.04 -11.27
C LEU A 415 6.42 21.38 -12.53
N GLY A 416 7.49 22.17 -12.41
CA GLY A 416 8.37 22.51 -13.55
C GLY A 416 7.74 23.41 -14.60
N GLY A 417 6.65 24.11 -14.26
CA GLY A 417 5.91 25.02 -15.14
C GLY A 417 4.67 24.38 -15.78
N HIS A 418 4.10 25.06 -16.77
CA HIS A 418 2.87 24.62 -17.42
C HIS A 418 3.13 23.47 -18.41
N PRO A 419 2.46 22.31 -18.25
CA PRO A 419 2.46 21.32 -19.31
C PRO A 419 1.81 21.91 -20.56
N SER A 420 2.48 21.75 -21.70
CA SER A 420 2.01 22.22 -23.00
C SER A 420 2.20 21.13 -24.05
N PHE A 421 1.39 21.16 -25.10
CA PHE A 421 1.56 20.29 -26.25
C PHE A 421 2.73 20.75 -27.14
N VAL A 422 3.11 22.03 -27.09
CA VAL A 422 4.24 22.58 -27.85
C VAL A 422 5.55 22.42 -27.10
N ALA A 423 6.66 22.43 -27.83
CA ALA A 423 7.98 22.45 -27.20
C ALA A 423 8.19 23.76 -26.41
N ILE A 424 8.86 23.69 -25.24
CA ILE A 424 9.20 24.89 -24.45
C ILE A 424 10.11 25.83 -25.25
N ARG A 425 10.96 25.24 -26.11
CA ARG A 425 11.87 25.98 -26.98
C ARG A 425 11.60 25.57 -28.43
N PRO A 426 11.47 26.53 -29.37
CA PRO A 426 11.38 26.20 -30.78
C PRO A 426 12.66 25.50 -31.27
N PRO A 427 12.58 24.75 -32.38
CA PRO A 427 13.75 24.12 -32.99
C PRO A 427 14.74 25.18 -33.47
N HIS A 428 16.04 24.87 -33.42
CA HIS A 428 17.09 25.75 -33.94
C HIS A 428 16.90 25.97 -35.45
N HIS A 429 17.19 27.17 -35.95
CA HIS A 429 16.89 27.53 -37.34
C HIS A 429 17.51 26.58 -38.38
N ASP A 430 18.75 26.13 -38.15
CA ASP A 430 19.47 25.21 -39.05
C ASP A 430 18.79 23.86 -39.27
N ILE A 431 17.96 23.38 -38.33
CA ILE A 431 17.29 22.07 -38.44
C ILE A 431 15.88 22.17 -39.03
N ILE A 432 15.34 23.38 -39.16
CA ILE A 432 13.96 23.59 -39.63
C ILE A 432 13.73 23.03 -41.04
N PRO A 433 14.64 23.19 -42.02
CA PRO A 433 14.46 22.59 -43.34
C PRO A 433 14.31 21.06 -43.27
N SER A 434 15.20 20.38 -42.55
CA SER A 434 15.14 18.92 -42.39
C SER A 434 13.89 18.46 -41.64
N LEU A 435 13.44 19.24 -40.66
CA LEU A 435 12.21 18.96 -39.92
C LEU A 435 10.97 19.14 -40.80
N ALA A 436 10.93 20.19 -41.63
CA ALA A 436 9.86 20.44 -42.58
C ALA A 436 9.77 19.35 -43.66
N ASP A 437 10.92 18.87 -44.16
CA ASP A 437 10.98 17.75 -45.10
C ASP A 437 10.41 16.47 -44.47
N ALA A 438 10.83 16.15 -43.22
CA ALA A 438 10.33 14.99 -42.49
C ALA A 438 8.81 15.08 -42.25
N ILE A 439 8.31 16.25 -41.81
CA ILE A 439 6.88 16.47 -41.56
C ILE A 439 6.07 16.38 -42.84
N SER A 440 6.57 16.90 -43.95
CA SER A 440 5.88 16.84 -45.24
C SER A 440 5.65 15.40 -45.71
N SER A 441 6.55 14.48 -45.34
CA SER A 441 6.34 13.03 -45.53
C SER A 441 5.43 12.44 -44.46
N ASP A 442 5.75 12.69 -43.19
CA ASP A 442 5.12 12.02 -42.05
C ASP A 442 3.66 12.44 -41.81
N ILE A 443 3.25 13.64 -42.23
CA ILE A 443 1.85 14.09 -42.12
C ILE A 443 0.88 13.19 -42.91
N HIS A 444 1.41 12.45 -43.89
CA HIS A 444 0.65 11.47 -44.66
C HIS A 444 0.60 10.07 -44.03
N PHE A 445 1.22 9.86 -42.87
CA PHE A 445 1.22 8.61 -42.12
C PHE A 445 -0.20 8.01 -42.02
N SER A 446 -0.40 6.86 -42.66
CA SER A 446 -1.65 6.12 -42.65
C SER A 446 -1.64 5.10 -41.52
N LEU A 447 -2.65 5.16 -40.68
CA LEU A 447 -2.93 4.10 -39.72
C LEU A 447 -3.40 2.87 -40.51
N PRO A 448 -2.90 1.67 -40.18
CA PRO A 448 -3.50 0.43 -40.67
C PRO A 448 -5.01 0.38 -40.45
N ASP A 449 -5.74 -0.20 -41.41
CA ASP A 449 -7.21 -0.22 -41.40
C ASP A 449 -7.80 -0.88 -40.15
N TYR A 450 -7.15 -1.91 -39.63
CA TYR A 450 -7.56 -2.57 -38.40
C TYR A 450 -7.46 -1.64 -37.18
N PHE A 451 -6.43 -0.78 -37.08
CA PHE A 451 -6.37 0.24 -36.02
C PHE A 451 -7.41 1.34 -36.23
N MET A 452 -7.76 1.66 -37.47
CA MET A 452 -8.88 2.58 -37.77
C MET A 452 -10.23 2.00 -37.32
N ALA A 453 -10.38 0.67 -37.34
CA ALA A 453 -11.57 -0.03 -36.87
C ALA A 453 -11.55 -0.31 -35.34
N GLY A 454 -10.44 -0.01 -34.65
CA GLY A 454 -10.24 -0.41 -33.27
C GLY A 454 -10.14 -1.93 -33.08
N ALA A 455 -9.68 -2.63 -34.12
CA ALA A 455 -9.39 -4.05 -34.12
C ALA A 455 -7.93 -4.25 -33.72
N GLY A 456 -7.69 -4.55 -32.45
CA GLY A 456 -6.35 -4.73 -31.90
C GLY A 456 -6.30 -4.40 -30.42
N ASP A 457 -5.11 -4.48 -29.84
CA ASP A 457 -4.88 -4.07 -28.45
C ASP A 457 -4.91 -2.54 -28.32
N THR A 458 -5.31 -2.06 -27.16
CA THR A 458 -5.43 -0.62 -26.88
C THR A 458 -4.07 0.07 -26.85
N TYR A 459 -2.99 -0.67 -26.55
CA TYR A 459 -1.65 -0.14 -26.39
C TYR A 459 -0.99 0.25 -27.70
N PHE A 460 -0.90 -0.65 -28.68
CA PHE A 460 -0.32 -0.36 -30.00
C PHE A 460 -1.21 0.56 -30.82
N SER A 461 -2.54 0.41 -30.73
CA SER A 461 -3.49 1.35 -31.32
C SER A 461 -3.23 2.77 -30.79
N GLY A 462 -3.18 2.94 -29.47
CA GLY A 462 -2.90 4.22 -28.82
C GLY A 462 -1.55 4.83 -29.22
N LYS A 463 -0.50 4.01 -29.34
CA LYS A 463 0.82 4.47 -29.81
C LYS A 463 0.78 5.04 -31.23
N MET A 464 0.07 4.38 -32.14
CA MET A 464 -0.01 4.83 -33.54
C MET A 464 -0.84 6.11 -33.66
N LEU A 465 -1.94 6.21 -32.92
CA LEU A 465 -2.75 7.43 -32.84
C LEU A 465 -1.95 8.60 -32.26
N ALA A 466 -1.21 8.36 -31.17
CA ALA A 466 -0.37 9.37 -30.52
C ALA A 466 0.75 9.85 -31.45
N LYS A 467 1.34 8.96 -32.27
CA LYS A 467 2.33 9.34 -33.28
C LYS A 467 1.74 10.34 -34.28
N LEU A 468 0.57 10.05 -34.85
CA LEU A 468 -0.10 10.96 -35.79
C LEU A 468 -0.45 12.29 -35.11
N GLY A 469 -0.98 12.25 -33.89
CA GLY A 469 -1.24 13.45 -33.09
C GLY A 469 0.02 14.30 -32.89
N ARG A 470 1.17 13.69 -32.61
CA ARG A 470 2.42 14.42 -32.44
C ARG A 470 2.91 15.06 -33.73
N ILE A 471 2.82 14.36 -34.86
CA ILE A 471 3.16 14.92 -36.19
C ILE A 471 2.31 16.17 -36.48
N ILE A 472 1.00 16.10 -36.23
CA ILE A 472 0.08 17.23 -36.41
C ILE A 472 0.47 18.41 -35.51
N VAL A 473 0.81 18.17 -34.24
CA VAL A 473 1.21 19.24 -33.31
C VAL A 473 2.51 19.92 -33.76
N ILE A 474 3.53 19.15 -34.16
CA ILE A 474 4.80 19.73 -34.63
C ILE A 474 4.58 20.53 -35.92
N ALA A 475 3.80 19.99 -36.86
CA ALA A 475 3.44 20.70 -38.09
C ALA A 475 2.72 22.02 -37.77
N SER A 476 1.76 22.00 -36.83
CA SER A 476 1.05 23.20 -36.39
C SER A 476 1.97 24.23 -35.75
N GLU A 477 2.98 23.79 -34.98
CA GLU A 477 3.95 24.68 -34.32
C GLU A 477 4.81 25.42 -35.35
N LEU A 478 5.41 24.70 -36.31
CA LEU A 478 6.20 25.32 -37.38
C LEU A 478 5.36 26.25 -38.26
N ARG A 479 4.11 25.86 -38.55
CA ARG A 479 3.19 26.73 -39.30
C ARG A 479 2.86 28.00 -38.52
N GLY A 480 2.68 27.90 -37.20
CA GLY A 480 2.51 29.06 -36.33
C GLY A 480 3.70 30.02 -36.41
N LEU A 481 4.93 29.50 -36.35
CA LEU A 481 6.15 30.31 -36.52
C LEU A 481 6.25 30.93 -37.92
N SER A 482 5.86 30.19 -38.97
CA SER A 482 5.85 30.73 -40.35
C SER A 482 4.81 31.85 -40.54
N ALA A 483 3.76 31.86 -39.73
CA ALA A 483 2.68 32.85 -39.79
C ALA A 483 2.97 34.12 -38.99
N THR A 484 4.09 34.21 -38.26
CA THR A 484 4.50 35.41 -37.53
C THR A 484 4.63 36.60 -38.50
N PRO A 485 3.90 37.72 -38.30
CA PRO A 485 3.96 38.88 -39.19
C PRO A 485 5.37 39.46 -39.35
N ASP A 486 5.72 39.96 -40.54
CA ASP A 486 6.98 40.71 -40.75
C ASP A 486 7.02 42.03 -39.97
N SER A 487 5.87 42.51 -39.50
CA SER A 487 5.73 43.71 -38.68
C SER A 487 6.14 43.52 -37.22
N ASP A 488 6.30 42.27 -36.75
CA ASP A 488 6.75 42.01 -35.39
C ASP A 488 8.23 42.42 -35.26
N SER A 489 8.48 43.40 -34.39
CA SER A 489 9.83 43.91 -34.16
C SER A 489 10.58 42.98 -33.21
N PHE A 490 11.69 42.41 -33.68
CA PHE A 490 12.68 41.71 -32.86
C PHE A 490 13.82 42.67 -32.51
N ASP A 491 14.20 42.73 -31.24
CA ASP A 491 15.42 43.38 -30.79
C ASP A 491 16.63 42.55 -31.22
N ILE A 492 17.36 43.05 -32.22
CA ILE A 492 18.50 42.33 -32.81
C ILE A 492 19.70 42.34 -31.84
N ASP A 493 19.71 43.26 -30.87
CA ASP A 493 20.75 43.33 -29.85
C ASP A 493 20.52 42.30 -28.72
N ASP A 494 19.30 41.74 -28.58
CA ASP A 494 19.03 40.58 -27.72
C ASP A 494 19.37 39.26 -28.46
N PRO A 495 20.35 38.47 -27.99
CA PRO A 495 20.73 37.22 -28.64
C PRO A 495 19.58 36.21 -28.78
N SER A 496 18.62 36.21 -27.86
CA SER A 496 17.48 35.31 -27.87
C SER A 496 16.44 35.70 -28.92
N GLU A 497 16.17 37.00 -29.08
CA GLU A 497 15.28 37.50 -30.12
C GLU A 497 15.94 37.43 -31.51
N CYS A 498 17.26 37.62 -31.59
CA CYS A 498 18.03 37.40 -32.81
C CYS A 498 17.91 35.95 -33.31
N GLU A 499 18.03 34.96 -32.40
CA GLU A 499 17.85 33.55 -32.75
C GLU A 499 16.39 33.23 -33.12
N LEU A 500 15.42 33.77 -32.37
CA LEU A 500 14.00 33.58 -32.69
C LEU A 500 13.65 34.13 -34.08
N LYS A 501 14.21 35.28 -34.47
CA LYS A 501 14.05 35.84 -35.81
C LYS A 501 14.58 34.87 -36.88
N ARG A 502 15.76 34.28 -36.68
CA ARG A 502 16.32 33.27 -37.61
C ARG A 502 15.41 32.05 -37.71
N ILE A 503 14.83 31.61 -36.60
CA ILE A 503 13.87 30.50 -36.54
C ILE A 503 12.61 30.82 -37.35
N VAL A 504 12.05 32.02 -37.19
CA VAL A 504 10.87 32.49 -37.94
C VAL A 504 11.18 32.57 -39.44
N GLU A 505 12.31 33.16 -39.81
CA GLU A 505 12.75 33.27 -41.22
C GLU A 505 12.96 31.88 -41.84
N ALA A 506 13.62 30.97 -41.14
CA ALA A 506 13.80 29.59 -41.60
C ALA A 506 12.45 28.84 -41.73
N SER A 507 11.49 29.10 -40.82
CA SER A 507 10.14 28.52 -40.90
C SER A 507 9.33 29.07 -42.08
N LYS A 508 9.44 30.37 -42.38
CA LYS A 508 8.80 31.01 -43.55
C LYS A 508 9.35 30.48 -44.87
N ASN A 509 10.64 30.16 -44.90
CA ASN A 509 11.32 29.65 -46.09
C ASN A 509 11.15 28.13 -46.28
N ALA A 510 10.70 27.41 -45.25
CA ALA A 510 10.50 25.98 -45.30
C ALA A 510 9.19 25.61 -46.04
N SER A 511 9.20 24.47 -46.75
CA SER A 511 7.99 23.91 -47.33
C SER A 511 7.20 23.16 -46.25
N LEU A 512 6.13 23.78 -45.76
CA LEU A 512 5.27 23.22 -44.71
C LEU A 512 3.94 22.70 -45.29
N PRO A 513 3.29 21.72 -44.63
CA PRO A 513 2.00 21.20 -45.09
C PRO A 513 0.93 22.29 -45.24
N SER A 514 0.10 22.19 -46.28
CA SER A 514 -1.01 23.11 -46.51
C SER A 514 -2.15 22.91 -45.49
N ASP A 515 -3.09 23.87 -45.43
CA ASP A 515 -4.31 23.74 -44.61
C ASP A 515 -5.14 22.51 -44.97
N GLU A 516 -5.21 22.17 -46.25
CA GLU A 516 -5.91 20.99 -46.73
C GLU A 516 -5.26 19.71 -46.20
N VAL A 517 -3.93 19.61 -46.28
CA VAL A 517 -3.18 18.44 -45.77
C VAL A 517 -3.33 18.32 -44.25
N MET A 518 -3.23 19.43 -43.51
CA MET A 518 -3.43 19.45 -42.07
C MET A 518 -4.85 19.03 -41.68
N THR A 519 -5.86 19.55 -42.39
CA THR A 519 -7.28 19.21 -42.16
C THR A 519 -7.52 17.72 -42.41
N ALA A 520 -6.93 17.15 -43.46
CA ALA A 520 -7.04 15.73 -43.76
C ALA A 520 -6.38 14.85 -42.68
N ALA A 521 -5.20 15.23 -42.18
CA ALA A 521 -4.53 14.51 -41.10
C ALA A 521 -5.34 14.55 -39.79
N ILE A 522 -5.89 15.71 -39.44
CA ILE A 522 -6.78 15.86 -38.27
C ILE A 522 -8.05 15.02 -38.43
N ALA A 523 -8.67 15.04 -39.61
CA ALA A 523 -9.86 14.24 -39.88
C ALA A 523 -9.57 12.74 -39.72
N ARG A 524 -8.42 12.26 -40.22
CA ARG A 524 -7.98 10.87 -40.06
C ARG A 524 -7.80 10.49 -38.59
N LEU A 525 -7.09 11.31 -37.81
CA LEU A 525 -6.92 11.08 -36.38
C LEU A 525 -8.28 11.06 -35.65
N ARG A 526 -9.17 12.01 -35.97
CA ARG A 526 -10.51 12.07 -35.40
C ARG A 526 -11.29 10.79 -35.65
N SER A 527 -11.40 10.37 -36.91
CA SER A 527 -12.14 9.15 -37.28
C SER A 527 -11.60 7.91 -36.57
N ALA A 528 -10.27 7.80 -36.43
CA ALA A 528 -9.63 6.68 -35.76
C ALA A 528 -9.85 6.67 -34.24
N VAL A 529 -10.00 7.84 -33.60
CA VAL A 529 -10.31 7.95 -32.17
C VAL A 529 -11.80 7.73 -31.90
N GLU A 530 -12.66 8.19 -32.81
CA GLU A 530 -14.12 8.20 -32.62
C GLU A 530 -14.72 6.81 -32.42
N VAL A 531 -14.18 5.77 -33.08
CA VAL A 531 -14.63 4.39 -32.92
C VAL A 531 -14.51 3.89 -31.47
N TRP A 532 -13.51 4.38 -30.73
CA TRP A 532 -13.31 4.02 -29.33
C TRP A 532 -14.27 4.76 -28.40
N LEU A 533 -14.62 6.01 -28.73
CA LEU A 533 -15.47 6.87 -27.91
C LEU A 533 -16.96 6.55 -28.07
N ASN A 534 -17.39 6.16 -29.28
CA ASN A 534 -18.79 5.87 -29.59
C ASN A 534 -19.16 4.38 -29.38
N GLY A 535 -18.20 3.54 -28.98
CA GLY A 535 -18.40 2.10 -28.76
C GLY A 535 -18.53 1.25 -30.04
N THR A 536 -18.05 1.75 -31.19
CA THR A 536 -18.03 0.99 -32.46
C THR A 536 -16.71 0.31 -32.75
N ALA A 537 -15.67 0.52 -31.94
CA ALA A 537 -14.42 -0.24 -32.01
C ALA A 537 -14.73 -1.74 -31.98
N GLU A 538 -13.93 -2.56 -32.67
CA GLU A 538 -14.13 -4.01 -32.63
C GLU A 538 -13.74 -4.58 -31.26
N ALA A 539 -12.61 -4.14 -30.70
CA ALA A 539 -12.22 -4.40 -29.32
C ALA A 539 -12.81 -3.34 -28.37
N LYS A 540 -14.12 -3.42 -28.09
CA LYS A 540 -14.86 -2.37 -27.33
C LYS A 540 -14.37 -2.17 -25.91
N PHE A 541 -14.51 -0.94 -25.41
CA PHE A 541 -14.49 -0.66 -23.99
C PHE A 541 -15.84 -1.02 -23.35
N LEU A 542 -15.77 -1.65 -22.18
CA LEU A 542 -16.92 -2.12 -21.40
C LEU A 542 -16.80 -1.58 -19.98
N TYR A 543 -17.92 -1.28 -19.34
CA TYR A 543 -17.95 -0.89 -17.94
C TYR A 543 -18.19 -2.12 -17.07
N ASP A 544 -17.26 -2.41 -16.16
CA ASP A 544 -17.39 -3.42 -15.12
C ASP A 544 -18.04 -2.79 -13.90
N ASP A 545 -19.27 -3.21 -13.58
CA ASP A 545 -20.03 -2.70 -12.44
C ASP A 545 -19.58 -3.29 -11.10
N GLY A 546 -18.87 -4.43 -11.10
CA GLY A 546 -18.34 -5.07 -9.92
C GLY A 546 -17.13 -4.32 -9.34
N TRP A 547 -16.22 -3.87 -10.21
CA TRP A 547 -15.06 -3.06 -9.81
C TRP A 547 -15.28 -1.56 -9.98
N GLY A 548 -16.22 -1.14 -10.83
CA GLY A 548 -16.49 0.27 -11.12
C GLY A 548 -15.45 0.89 -12.06
N GLY A 549 -15.02 0.16 -13.08
CA GLY A 549 -13.96 0.54 -14.01
C GLY A 549 -14.30 0.28 -15.48
N VAL A 550 -13.48 0.77 -16.39
CA VAL A 550 -13.59 0.50 -17.84
C VAL A 550 -12.49 -0.49 -18.24
N VAL A 551 -12.89 -1.61 -18.83
CA VAL A 551 -12.02 -2.68 -19.31
C VAL A 551 -12.18 -2.85 -20.83
N ASN A 552 -11.21 -3.47 -21.49
CA ASN A 552 -11.31 -3.77 -22.90
C ASN A 552 -11.81 -5.21 -23.12
N CYS A 553 -12.69 -5.40 -24.11
CA CYS A 553 -13.21 -6.73 -24.47
C CYS A 553 -12.11 -7.68 -25.00
N GLY A 554 -11.00 -7.12 -25.51
CA GLY A 554 -9.97 -7.83 -26.23
C GLY A 554 -10.36 -8.12 -27.68
N CYS A 555 -9.38 -8.62 -28.45
CA CYS A 555 -9.54 -8.96 -29.85
C CYS A 555 -8.96 -10.35 -30.13
N SER A 556 -9.80 -11.29 -30.55
CA SER A 556 -9.38 -12.51 -31.23
C SER A 556 -9.02 -12.15 -32.66
N PHE A 557 -7.85 -11.52 -32.83
CA PHE A 557 -7.44 -10.91 -34.08
C PHE A 557 -7.23 -11.97 -35.16
N ASN A 558 -7.89 -11.79 -36.30
CA ASN A 558 -7.78 -12.66 -37.46
C ASN A 558 -6.88 -12.01 -38.50
N GLU A 559 -5.68 -12.56 -38.69
CA GLU A 559 -4.70 -12.02 -39.65
C GLU A 559 -5.22 -12.00 -41.10
N GLY A 560 -6.13 -12.91 -41.46
CA GLY A 560 -6.67 -13.03 -42.81
C GLY A 560 -7.71 -11.96 -43.15
N THR A 561 -8.53 -11.57 -42.17
CA THR A 561 -9.55 -10.53 -42.34
C THR A 561 -9.06 -9.16 -41.84
N GLN A 562 -8.02 -9.13 -41.00
CA GLN A 562 -7.58 -7.96 -40.24
C GLN A 562 -8.67 -7.38 -39.33
N HIS A 563 -9.54 -8.23 -38.81
CA HIS A 563 -10.65 -7.87 -37.91
C HIS A 563 -10.64 -8.75 -36.66
N CYS A 564 -11.40 -8.37 -35.64
CA CYS A 564 -11.67 -9.21 -34.48
C CYS A 564 -12.79 -10.20 -34.81
N ASP A 565 -12.55 -11.50 -34.60
CA ASP A 565 -13.59 -12.53 -34.82
C ASP A 565 -14.63 -12.56 -33.70
N ASN A 566 -14.31 -12.01 -32.52
CA ASN A 566 -15.19 -11.97 -31.37
C ASN A 566 -16.17 -10.78 -31.43
N GLN A 567 -17.36 -10.95 -30.85
CA GLN A 567 -18.35 -9.89 -30.70
C GLN A 567 -18.94 -9.94 -29.30
N TYR A 568 -19.14 -8.78 -28.69
CA TYR A 568 -19.84 -8.68 -27.39
C TYR A 568 -21.17 -9.45 -27.43
N PRO A 569 -21.48 -10.30 -26.44
CA PRO A 569 -20.82 -10.41 -25.12
C PRO A 569 -19.60 -11.35 -25.05
N ASP A 570 -19.19 -11.96 -26.17
CA ASP A 570 -18.00 -12.82 -26.20
C ASP A 570 -16.73 -11.96 -26.22
N CYS A 571 -16.14 -11.81 -25.03
CA CYS A 571 -14.95 -11.01 -24.81
C CYS A 571 -13.78 -11.91 -24.40
N PRO A 572 -12.79 -12.14 -25.28
CA PRO A 572 -11.68 -13.05 -25.00
C PRO A 572 -10.87 -12.62 -23.76
N ALA A 573 -10.77 -11.32 -23.48
CA ALA A 573 -10.06 -10.80 -22.31
C ALA A 573 -10.64 -11.30 -20.96
N PHE A 574 -11.93 -11.69 -20.93
CA PHE A 574 -12.54 -12.23 -19.71
C PHE A 574 -12.09 -13.66 -19.38
N SER A 575 -11.58 -14.37 -20.38
CA SER A 575 -11.06 -15.75 -20.23
C SER A 575 -9.53 -15.81 -20.26
N ASP A 576 -8.88 -14.85 -20.90
CA ASP A 576 -7.43 -14.67 -20.93
C ASP A 576 -7.04 -13.32 -20.30
N PRO A 577 -6.72 -13.29 -18.99
CA PRO A 577 -6.31 -12.06 -18.30
C PRO A 577 -4.93 -11.54 -18.77
N GLY A 578 -4.20 -12.28 -19.61
CA GLY A 578 -2.97 -11.80 -20.24
C GLY A 578 -3.21 -11.04 -21.55
N LEU A 579 -4.40 -11.16 -22.14
CA LEU A 579 -4.75 -10.47 -23.38
C LEU A 579 -4.77 -8.96 -23.16
N ASN A 580 -4.44 -8.19 -24.20
CA ASN A 580 -4.38 -6.73 -24.15
C ASN A 580 -3.50 -6.21 -22.98
N PHE A 581 -2.43 -6.95 -22.65
CA PHE A 581 -1.51 -6.64 -21.56
C PHE A 581 -2.19 -6.57 -20.17
N GLY A 582 -3.31 -7.26 -19.99
CA GLY A 582 -4.06 -7.31 -18.73
C GLY A 582 -4.92 -6.08 -18.43
N ASN A 583 -5.33 -5.34 -19.47
CA ASN A 583 -6.23 -4.18 -19.36
C ASN A 583 -7.72 -4.55 -19.27
#